data_AF-A0A8T3N7Y0-F1
#
_entry.id   AF-A0A8T3N7Y0-F1
#
_cell.length_a   1.000
_cell.length_b   1.000
_cell.length_c   1.000
_cell.angle_alpha   90.00
_cell.angle_beta   90.00
_cell.angle_gamma   90.00
#
_symmetry.space_group_name_H-M   'P 1'
#
loop_
_entity.id
_entity.type
_entity.pdbx_description
1 polymer ?
#
loop_
_entity_poly.entity_id
_entity_poly.type
_entity_poly.pdbx_seq_one_letter_code
_entity_poly.pdbx_strand_id
1 'polypeptide(L)'
;QLARLARTYLADGLASVGLRCLPSRTNFWLVEVGDVPELRRRLLGRGILVRDCASFGLPRHVRLAARPLDACARLVETLSTVIPMYTER
;
A
#
# COMPACT_ATOMS: atom_id res chain seq x y z
N GLN A 1 2.56 18.69 6.85
CA GLN A 1 3.72 17.96 7.41
C GLN A 1 3.54 16.44 7.38
N LEU A 2 2.43 15.90 7.94
CA LEU A 2 2.13 14.45 7.97
C LEU A 2 2.21 13.75 6.61
N ALA A 3 1.48 14.23 5.60
CA ALA A 3 1.44 13.58 4.29
C ALA A 3 2.82 13.46 3.63
N ARG A 4 3.71 14.44 3.85
CA ARG A 4 5.08 14.40 3.32
C ARG A 4 5.91 13.30 3.98
N LEU A 5 5.84 13.19 5.32
CA LEU A 5 6.56 12.16 6.08
C LEU A 5 6.02 10.76 5.76
N ALA A 6 4.70 10.60 5.76
CA ALA A 6 4.03 9.36 5.38
C ALA A 6 4.41 8.92 3.96
N ARG A 7 4.45 9.86 3.00
CA ARG A 7 4.87 9.58 1.62
C ARG A 7 6.28 9.01 1.57
N THR A 8 7.25 9.69 2.18
CA THR A 8 8.65 9.25 2.15
C THR A 8 8.78 7.85 2.76
N TYR A 9 8.22 7.66 3.95
CA TYR A 9 8.27 6.37 4.64
C TYR A 9 7.59 5.24 3.84
N LEU A 10 6.40 5.50 3.30
CA LEU A 10 5.67 4.51 2.50
C LEU A 10 6.38 4.24 1.17
N ALA A 11 6.97 5.22 0.52
CA ALA A 11 7.70 4.99 -0.73
C ALA A 11 8.86 4.01 -0.51
N ASP A 12 9.66 4.24 0.53
CA ASP A 12 10.81 3.39 0.85
C ASP A 12 10.37 1.99 1.33
N GLY A 13 9.38 1.93 2.23
CA GLY A 13 8.87 0.66 2.76
C GLY A 13 8.07 -0.18 1.76
N LEU A 14 7.38 0.45 0.81
CA LEU A 14 6.71 -0.28 -0.27
C LEU A 14 7.72 -0.83 -1.28
N ALA A 15 8.75 -0.04 -1.60
CA ALA A 15 9.83 -0.50 -2.49
C ALA A 15 10.56 -1.72 -1.92
N SER A 16 10.79 -1.78 -0.60
CA SER A 16 11.45 -2.93 0.04
C SER A 16 10.63 -4.23 0.01
N VAL A 17 9.31 -4.14 -0.20
CA VAL A 17 8.41 -5.30 -0.37
C VAL A 17 8.01 -5.52 -1.84
N GLY A 18 8.69 -4.87 -2.77
CA GLY A 18 8.47 -5.03 -4.22
C GLY A 18 7.23 -4.31 -4.77
N LEU A 19 6.65 -3.38 -4.01
CA LEU A 19 5.50 -2.59 -4.44
C LEU A 19 5.90 -1.18 -4.90
N ARG A 20 5.26 -0.71 -5.96
CA ARG A 20 5.48 0.64 -6.49
C ARG A 20 4.41 1.61 -6.04
N CYS A 21 4.83 2.67 -5.36
CA CYS A 21 3.99 3.81 -4.98
C CYS A 21 4.07 4.89 -6.06
N LEU A 22 2.93 5.29 -6.63
CA LEU A 22 2.86 6.35 -7.64
C LEU A 22 2.94 7.74 -6.99
N PRO A 23 3.69 8.68 -7.59
CA PRO A 23 3.81 10.03 -7.06
C PRO A 23 2.44 10.71 -7.04
N SER A 24 2.11 11.35 -5.92
CA SER A 24 0.86 12.10 -5.73
C SER A 24 1.13 13.38 -4.95
N ARG A 25 0.39 14.44 -5.30
CA ARG A 25 0.34 15.72 -4.56
C ARG A 25 -0.83 15.76 -3.58
N THR A 26 -1.58 14.67 -3.42
CA THR A 26 -2.76 14.57 -2.55
C THR A 26 -2.41 13.93 -1.20
N ASN A 27 -3.42 13.73 -0.36
CA ASN A 27 -3.35 13.00 0.90
C ASN A 27 -3.48 11.48 0.74
N PHE A 28 -3.34 10.94 -0.47
CA PHE A 28 -3.28 9.51 -0.72
C PHE A 28 -2.36 9.19 -1.89
N TRP A 29 -1.92 7.93 -1.95
CA TRP A 29 -1.07 7.41 -3.02
C TRP A 29 -1.67 6.14 -3.60
N LEU A 30 -1.50 5.96 -4.90
CA LEU A 30 -1.86 4.74 -5.59
C LEU A 30 -0.68 3.77 -5.53
N VAL A 31 -0.97 2.52 -5.23
CA VAL A 31 0.01 1.43 -5.21
C VAL A 31 -0.49 0.37 -6.15
N GLU A 32 0.34 0.02 -7.13
CA GLU A 32 0.05 -1.10 -8.01
C GLU A 32 0.26 -2.40 -7.23
N VAL A 33 -0.79 -3.22 -7.17
CA VAL A 33 -0.79 -4.50 -6.48
C VAL A 33 -1.40 -5.53 -7.43
N GLY A 34 -0.74 -6.68 -7.58
CA GLY A 34 -1.14 -7.69 -8.56
C GLY A 34 -2.58 -8.17 -8.36
N ASP A 35 -2.85 -8.77 -7.20
CA ASP A 35 -4.16 -9.28 -6.81
C ASP A 35 -4.75 -8.41 -5.70
N VAL A 36 -5.59 -7.42 -6.10
CA VAL A 36 -6.23 -6.48 -5.17
C VAL A 36 -7.18 -7.19 -4.19
N PRO A 37 -8.11 -8.07 -4.63
CA PRO A 37 -9.01 -8.77 -3.70
C PRO A 37 -8.25 -9.57 -2.64
N GLU A 38 -7.24 -10.33 -3.04
CA GLU A 38 -6.48 -11.18 -2.12
C GLU A 38 -5.68 -10.34 -1.11
N LEU A 39 -4.99 -9.30 -1.57
CA LEU A 39 -4.26 -8.40 -0.70
C LEU A 39 -5.19 -7.73 0.32
N ARG A 40 -6.34 -7.23 -0.13
CA ARG A 40 -7.34 -6.59 0.74
C ARG A 40 -7.83 -7.53 1.82
N ARG A 41 -8.12 -8.79 1.47
CA ARG A 41 -8.57 -9.83 2.40
C ARG A 41 -7.50 -10.09 3.48
N ARG A 42 -6.24 -10.26 3.07
CA ARG A 42 -5.10 -10.49 4.00
C ARG A 42 -4.84 -9.31 4.93
N LEU A 43 -4.88 -8.09 4.41
CA LEU A 43 -4.70 -6.87 5.20
C LEU A 43 -5.86 -6.66 6.19
N LEU A 44 -7.10 -6.88 5.74
CA LEU A 44 -8.28 -6.75 6.58
C LEU A 44 -8.25 -7.75 7.76
N GLY A 45 -7.80 -8.98 7.53
CA GLY A 45 -7.58 -9.98 8.58
C GLY A 45 -6.56 -9.55 9.64
N ARG A 46 -5.76 -8.51 9.37
CA ARG A 46 -4.78 -7.91 10.30
C ARG A 46 -5.19 -6.52 10.79
N GLY A 47 -6.46 -6.15 10.58
CA GLY A 47 -7.03 -4.87 10.99
C GLY A 47 -6.60 -3.68 10.14
N ILE A 48 -6.10 -3.91 8.92
CA ILE A 48 -5.67 -2.86 7.99
C ILE A 48 -6.64 -2.81 6.81
N LEU A 49 -7.35 -1.69 6.68
CA LEU A 49 -8.27 -1.45 5.58
C LEU A 49 -7.59 -0.59 4.50
N VAL A 50 -7.54 -1.11 3.27
CA VAL A 50 -7.12 -0.35 2.07
C VAL A 50 -8.27 -0.26 1.08
N ARG A 51 -8.27 0.80 0.27
CA ARG A 51 -9.35 1.06 -0.69
C ARG A 51 -8.93 0.62 -2.09
N ASP A 52 -9.74 -0.27 -2.65
CA ASP A 52 -9.70 -0.69 -4.05
C ASP A 52 -10.07 0.46 -4.99
N CYS A 53 -9.38 0.50 -6.13
CA CYS A 53 -9.55 1.50 -7.17
C CYS A 53 -10.18 0.98 -8.47
N ALA A 54 -10.71 -0.25 -8.52
CA ALA A 54 -11.39 -0.82 -9.68
C ALA A 54 -12.55 0.05 -10.18
N SER A 55 -13.34 0.64 -9.27
CA SER A 55 -14.45 1.55 -9.62
C SER A 55 -14.00 2.86 -10.27
N PHE A 56 -12.70 3.18 -10.22
CA PHE A 56 -12.08 4.32 -10.89
C PHE A 56 -11.32 3.92 -12.17
N GLY A 57 -11.50 2.69 -12.65
CA GLY A 57 -10.80 2.17 -13.84
C GLY A 57 -9.37 1.68 -13.57
N LEU A 58 -8.98 1.48 -12.30
CA LEU A 58 -7.64 1.05 -11.89
C LEU A 58 -7.70 -0.29 -11.13
N PRO A 59 -8.00 -1.41 -11.80
CA PRO A 59 -8.32 -2.70 -11.15
C PRO A 59 -7.13 -3.37 -10.47
N ARG A 60 -5.90 -2.96 -10.79
CA ARG A 60 -4.65 -3.45 -10.18
C ARG A 60 -4.08 -2.48 -9.15
N HIS A 61 -4.89 -1.55 -8.64
CA HIS A 61 -4.41 -0.54 -7.72
C HIS A 61 -5.24 -0.47 -6.44
N VAL A 62 -4.55 -0.18 -5.35
CA VAL A 62 -5.15 0.28 -4.10
C VAL A 62 -4.69 1.70 -3.81
N ARG A 63 -5.52 2.48 -3.11
CA ARG A 63 -5.07 3.74 -2.52
C ARG A 63 -4.77 3.61 -1.04
N LEU A 64 -3.64 4.19 -0.64
CA LEU A 64 -3.21 4.34 0.74
C LEU A 64 -3.37 5.80 1.14
N ALA A 65 -4.14 6.07 2.20
CA ALA A 65 -4.27 7.42 2.73
C ALA A 65 -3.04 7.81 3.58
N ALA A 66 -2.80 9.10 3.72
CA ALA A 66 -1.84 9.64 4.68
C ALA A 66 -2.26 9.25 6.10
N ARG A 67 -1.34 8.61 6.83
CA ARG A 67 -1.52 8.17 8.22
C ARG A 67 -0.28 8.52 9.05
N PRO A 68 -0.38 8.52 10.38
CA PRO A 68 0.77 8.55 11.30
C PRO A 68 1.82 7.47 10.97
N LEU A 69 3.08 7.75 11.31
CA LEU A 69 4.22 6.89 10.92
C LEU A 69 4.15 5.49 11.54
N ASP A 70 3.61 5.35 12.75
CA ASP A 70 3.31 4.06 13.39
C ASP A 70 2.33 3.22 12.58
N ALA A 71 1.28 3.83 12.03
CA ALA A 71 0.34 3.15 11.14
C ALA A 71 0.98 2.79 9.80
N CYS A 72 1.86 3.64 9.26
CA CYS A 72 2.64 3.32 8.06
C CYS A 72 3.62 2.17 8.31
N ALA A 73 4.30 2.15 9.46
CA ALA A 73 5.21 1.07 9.86
C ALA A 73 4.47 -0.27 9.97
N ARG A 74 3.32 -0.29 10.67
CA ARG A 74 2.47 -1.48 10.75
C ARG A 74 2.01 -1.98 9.39
N LEU A 75 1.69 -1.07 8.46
CA LEU A 75 1.33 -1.45 7.09
C LEU A 75 2.49 -2.13 6.38
N VAL A 76 3.68 -1.54 6.39
CA VAL A 76 4.88 -2.08 5.72
C VAL A 76 5.27 -3.44 6.30
N GLU A 77 5.31 -3.55 7.63
CA GLU A 77 5.56 -4.82 8.33
C GLU A 77 4.51 -5.87 7.98
N THR A 78 3.24 -5.48 7.91
CA THR A 78 2.20 -6.42 7.50
C THR A 78 2.42 -6.88 6.05
N LEU A 79 2.73 -5.96 5.14
CA LEU A 79 2.95 -6.24 3.73
C LEU A 79 4.09 -7.24 3.52
N SER A 80 5.19 -7.12 4.26
CA SER A 80 6.32 -8.06 4.14
C SER A 80 5.95 -9.50 4.55
N THR A 81 4.91 -9.68 5.36
CA THR A 81 4.42 -11.01 5.76
C THR A 81 3.32 -11.57 4.84
N VAL A 82 2.57 -10.71 4.14
CA VAL A 82 1.43 -11.14 3.31
C VAL A 82 1.75 -11.17 1.82
N ILE A 83 2.78 -10.45 1.38
CA ILE A 83 3.30 -10.50 0.03
C ILE A 83 4.43 -11.54 0.03
N PRO A 84 4.26 -12.68 -0.68
CA PRO A 84 5.37 -13.60 -0.85
C PRO A 84 6.50 -12.88 -1.60
N MET A 85 7.73 -12.96 -1.07
CA MET A 85 8.94 -12.38 -1.67
C MET A 85 9.31 -12.92 -3.07
N TYR A 86 8.43 -13.69 -3.70
CA TYR A 86 8.56 -14.16 -5.07
C TYR A 86 7.46 -13.56 -5.95
N THR A 87 7.86 -12.65 -6.84
CA THR A 87 7.15 -12.38 -8.08
C THR A 87 8.19 -12.33 -9.18
N GLU A 88 8.54 -13.51 -9.68
CA GLU A 88 8.82 -13.67 -11.10
C GLU A 88 7.46 -13.61 -11.81
N ARG A 89 7.26 -12.59 -12.64
CA ARG A 89 6.48 -12.67 -13.87
C ARG A 89 7.16 -11.82 -14.92
#